data_AF-A0A940FVZ0-F1
#
_entry.id   AF-A0A940FVZ0-F1
#
_cell.length_a   1.000
_cell.length_b   1.000
_cell.length_c   1.000
_cell.angle_alpha   90.00
_cell.angle_beta   90.00
_cell.angle_gamma   90.00
#
_symmetry.space_group_name_H-M   'P 1'
#
loop_
_entity.id
_entity.type
_entity.pdbx_description
1 polymer ?
#
loop_
_entity_poly.entity_id
_entity_poly.type
_entity_poly.pdbx_seq_one_letter_code
_entity_poly.pdbx_strand_id
1 'polypeptide(L)'
;MALPSGAGILQIGYADRRVRRSRVFHDFASLGVPDAELTMPYSLWAFDSPDGVVLVDTGFDVAGAYWAGDADWRTVPEALDAVGIDPADVAAVLLSHLHFDHAGSLDLFRGAHILLSRREHEHWTGRTAEELRAGFVEPAHLEALGRADRDGRLVLIDGRFRATARATMIPAPGHTPGQMAVVVDAPGGRRILASDSVHLFEQLEHGWRFFAHDDAAQSDRSIGLLRRISAATGAPIVPGHDIRVREQYPALPGAAEGFATILA
;
A
#
# COMPACT_ATOMS: atom_id res chain seq x y z
N MET A 1 -6.42 -21.12 -1.86
CA MET A 1 -5.77 -21.38 -0.56
C MET A 1 -6.21 -20.28 0.40
N ALA A 2 -6.50 -20.60 1.66
CA ALA A 2 -6.81 -19.60 2.67
C ALA A 2 -5.52 -19.13 3.36
N LEU A 3 -5.52 -17.95 3.97
CA LEU A 3 -4.42 -17.42 4.74
C LEU A 3 -4.13 -18.43 5.87
N PRO A 4 -2.86 -18.84 6.05
CA PRO A 4 -2.51 -19.91 6.99
C PRO A 4 -2.97 -19.67 8.44
N SER A 5 -3.21 -18.40 8.80
CA SER A 5 -3.60 -17.96 10.13
C SER A 5 -5.11 -17.94 10.39
N GLY A 6 -5.96 -18.14 9.37
CA GLY A 6 -7.40 -17.91 9.48
C GLY A 6 -7.81 -16.43 9.61
N ALA A 7 -6.86 -15.50 9.48
CA ALA A 7 -7.13 -14.07 9.41
C ALA A 7 -7.84 -13.73 8.09
N GLY A 8 -8.81 -12.83 8.14
CA GLY A 8 -9.51 -12.35 6.95
C GLY A 8 -8.72 -11.28 6.19
N ILE A 9 -7.97 -10.44 6.91
CA ILE A 9 -7.06 -9.43 6.33
C ILE A 9 -5.83 -9.29 7.23
N LEU A 10 -4.64 -9.37 6.64
CA LEU A 10 -3.34 -9.13 7.29
C LEU A 10 -2.69 -7.86 6.75
N GLN A 11 -2.11 -7.06 7.64
CA GLN A 11 -1.02 -6.14 7.31
C GLN A 11 0.30 -6.85 7.61
N ILE A 12 1.23 -6.83 6.67
CA ILE A 12 2.52 -7.53 6.74
C ILE A 12 3.62 -6.48 6.62
N GLY A 13 4.22 -6.12 7.75
CA GLY A 13 5.28 -5.13 7.85
C GLY A 13 6.66 -5.68 7.53
N TYR A 14 7.45 -4.93 6.78
CA TYR A 14 8.77 -5.37 6.35
C TYR A 14 9.88 -4.33 6.62
N ALA A 15 9.55 -3.10 7.00
CA ALA A 15 10.53 -2.13 7.49
C ALA A 15 9.89 -1.07 8.38
N ASP A 16 10.63 -0.53 9.35
CA ASP A 16 10.19 0.59 10.20
C ASP A 16 11.18 1.75 10.15
N ARG A 17 10.84 2.80 9.38
CA ARG A 17 11.69 3.98 9.21
C ARG A 17 11.43 5.00 10.31
N ARG A 18 12.48 5.34 11.06
CA ARG A 18 12.45 6.45 12.02
C ARG A 18 12.76 7.76 11.31
N VAL A 19 11.90 8.76 11.51
CA VAL A 19 11.99 10.05 10.82
C VAL A 19 11.39 11.15 11.69
N ARG A 20 11.76 12.41 11.45
CA ARG A 20 11.12 13.56 12.10
C ARG A 20 9.84 13.95 11.38
N ARG A 21 8.81 14.34 12.14
CA ARG A 21 7.54 14.85 11.60
C ARG A 21 7.73 15.99 10.60
N SER A 22 8.71 16.85 10.83
CA SER A 22 9.10 17.93 9.92
C SER A 22 9.56 17.49 8.51
N ARG A 23 9.93 16.22 8.34
CA ARG A 23 10.31 15.63 7.04
C ARG A 23 9.16 14.90 6.35
N VAL A 24 8.07 14.67 7.06
CA VAL A 24 6.95 13.83 6.65
C VAL A 24 5.75 14.66 6.23
N PHE A 25 5.48 15.74 6.96
CA PHE A 25 4.35 16.60 6.69
C PHE A 25 4.75 17.81 5.85
N HIS A 26 3.95 18.10 4.84
CA HIS A 26 4.07 19.30 4.02
C HIS A 26 3.90 20.55 4.88
N ASP A 27 4.80 21.52 4.71
CA ASP A 27 4.76 22.81 5.41
C ASP A 27 4.62 22.66 6.95
N PHE A 28 5.33 21.68 7.53
CA PHE A 28 5.20 21.34 8.95
C PHE A 28 5.41 22.53 9.90
N ALA A 29 6.27 23.49 9.53
CA ALA A 29 6.52 24.68 10.33
C ALA A 29 5.25 25.52 10.55
N SER A 30 4.31 25.55 9.60
CA SER A 30 3.06 26.30 9.74
C SER A 30 2.04 25.64 10.69
N LEU A 31 2.26 24.36 11.05
CA LEU A 31 1.38 23.62 11.96
C LEU A 31 1.55 24.06 13.42
N GLY A 32 2.63 24.76 13.77
CA GLY A 32 2.83 25.36 15.10
C GLY A 32 3.02 24.35 16.24
N VAL A 33 3.40 23.12 15.92
CA VAL A 33 3.64 22.04 16.91
C VAL A 33 5.14 21.71 17.02
N PRO A 34 5.63 21.24 18.19
CA PRO A 34 7.01 20.79 18.32
C PRO A 34 7.33 19.64 17.36
N ASP A 35 8.51 19.69 16.74
CA ASP A 35 9.00 18.59 15.92
C ASP A 35 9.40 17.40 16.81
N ALA A 36 8.95 16.21 16.42
CA ALA A 36 9.15 14.97 17.16
C ALA A 36 9.47 13.83 16.20
N GLU A 37 10.07 12.76 16.73
CA GLU A 37 10.25 11.54 15.98
C GLU A 37 8.90 10.84 15.73
N LEU A 38 8.85 10.15 14.59
CA LEU A 38 7.76 9.34 14.10
C LEU A 38 8.37 8.05 13.52
N THR A 39 7.70 6.92 13.75
CA THR A 39 8.01 5.67 13.06
C THR A 39 7.02 5.48 11.93
N MET A 40 7.52 5.40 10.70
CA MET A 40 6.76 5.06 9.50
C MET A 40 7.01 3.60 9.14
N PRO A 41 6.07 2.68 9.42
CA PRO A 41 6.14 1.32 8.90
C PRO A 41 5.96 1.31 7.38
N TYR A 42 6.65 0.40 6.71
CA TYR A 42 6.37 -0.04 5.36
C TYR A 42 5.76 -1.44 5.43
N SER A 43 4.61 -1.59 4.80
CA SER A 43 3.82 -2.82 4.84
C SER A 43 3.13 -3.06 3.52
N LEU A 44 2.77 -4.32 3.27
CA LEU A 44 1.78 -4.70 2.26
C LEU A 44 0.59 -5.35 2.97
N TRP A 45 -0.52 -5.53 2.26
CA TRP A 45 -1.68 -6.24 2.82
C TRP A 45 -1.94 -7.54 2.06
N ALA A 46 -2.43 -8.55 2.79
CA ALA A 46 -2.88 -9.81 2.23
C ALA A 46 -4.30 -10.13 2.72
N PHE A 47 -5.13 -10.70 1.87
CA PHE A 47 -6.45 -11.19 2.25
C PHE A 47 -6.86 -12.39 1.40
N ASP A 48 -7.77 -13.18 1.94
CA ASP A 48 -8.31 -14.34 1.24
C ASP A 48 -9.40 -13.98 0.23
N SER A 49 -9.38 -14.66 -0.90
CA SER A 49 -10.46 -14.69 -1.89
C SER A 49 -10.80 -16.14 -2.23
N PRO A 50 -12.01 -16.46 -2.74
CA PRO A 50 -12.31 -17.81 -3.25
C PRO A 50 -11.29 -18.32 -4.27
N ASP A 51 -10.69 -17.40 -5.03
CA ASP A 51 -9.72 -17.70 -6.09
C ASP A 51 -8.26 -17.82 -5.59
N GLY A 52 -7.99 -17.53 -4.31
CA GLY A 52 -6.65 -17.58 -3.72
C GLY A 52 -6.31 -16.36 -2.86
N VAL A 53 -5.04 -16.28 -2.44
CA VAL A 53 -4.51 -15.13 -1.69
C VAL A 53 -4.37 -13.95 -2.63
N VAL A 54 -4.81 -12.78 -2.17
CA VAL A 54 -4.72 -11.51 -2.90
C VAL A 54 -3.89 -10.55 -2.08
N LEU A 55 -2.94 -9.88 -2.74
CA LEU A 55 -2.14 -8.83 -2.14
C LEU A 55 -2.64 -7.45 -2.54
N VAL A 56 -2.51 -6.48 -1.64
CA VAL A 56 -2.52 -5.06 -1.97
C VAL A 56 -1.10 -4.56 -1.79
N ASP A 57 -0.52 -4.08 -2.89
CA ASP A 57 0.89 -3.72 -3.03
C ASP A 57 1.87 -4.90 -2.82
N THR A 58 3.14 -4.64 -3.09
CA THR A 58 4.20 -5.66 -3.13
C THR A 58 5.40 -5.34 -2.25
N GLY A 59 5.47 -4.15 -1.68
CA GLY A 59 6.65 -3.70 -0.94
C GLY A 59 7.80 -3.23 -1.85
N PHE A 60 8.93 -2.82 -1.26
CA PHE A 60 10.14 -2.50 -2.04
C PHE A 60 11.05 -3.72 -2.27
N ASP A 61 11.86 -3.66 -3.33
CA ASP A 61 13.01 -4.56 -3.49
C ASP A 61 14.20 -4.08 -2.64
N VAL A 62 15.17 -4.96 -2.39
CA VAL A 62 16.34 -4.66 -1.54
C VAL A 62 17.26 -3.59 -2.16
N ALA A 63 17.21 -3.39 -3.49
CA ALA A 63 17.94 -2.29 -4.12
C ALA A 63 17.33 -0.92 -3.75
N GLY A 64 16.04 -0.87 -3.41
CA GLY A 64 15.32 0.28 -2.86
C GLY A 64 15.55 0.57 -1.37
N ALA A 65 16.29 -0.28 -0.63
CA ALA A 65 16.60 -0.07 0.79
C ALA A 65 17.44 1.19 1.08
N TYR A 66 17.93 1.87 0.04
CA TYR A 66 18.50 3.24 0.15
C TYR A 66 17.56 4.20 0.91
N TRP A 67 16.24 4.03 0.76
CA TRP A 67 15.22 4.87 1.40
C TRP A 67 14.86 4.47 2.84
N ALA A 68 15.20 3.25 3.25
CA ALA A 68 14.90 2.74 4.58
C ALA A 68 15.81 3.37 5.65
N GLY A 69 17.02 3.82 5.26
CA GLY A 69 18.01 4.37 6.20
C GLY A 69 18.41 3.33 7.26
N ASP A 70 18.56 3.75 8.52
CA ASP A 70 18.86 2.86 9.66
C ASP A 70 17.63 2.06 10.17
N ALA A 71 16.64 1.80 9.31
CA ALA A 71 15.45 1.05 9.69
C ALA A 71 15.78 -0.40 10.08
N ASP A 72 15.03 -0.95 11.02
CA ASP A 72 14.92 -2.41 11.14
C ASP A 72 14.05 -2.91 9.99
N TRP A 73 14.59 -3.82 9.16
CA TRP A 73 13.94 -4.28 7.94
C TRP A 73 14.20 -5.75 7.65
N ARG A 74 13.33 -6.31 6.81
CA ARG A 74 13.40 -7.66 6.23
C ARG A 74 12.94 -7.60 4.79
N THR A 75 13.36 -8.56 3.99
CA THR A 75 12.93 -8.67 2.60
C THR A 75 11.44 -9.04 2.54
N VAL A 76 10.77 -8.68 1.45
CA VAL A 76 9.38 -9.10 1.21
C VAL A 76 9.24 -10.64 1.22
N PRO A 77 10.13 -11.44 0.59
CA PRO A 77 10.12 -12.89 0.74
C PRO A 77 10.17 -13.38 2.19
N GLU A 78 11.06 -12.83 3.03
CA GLU A 78 11.13 -13.21 4.46
C GLU A 78 9.84 -12.86 5.21
N ALA A 79 9.25 -11.69 4.91
CA ALA A 79 8.00 -11.27 5.54
C ALA A 79 6.82 -12.16 5.14
N LEU A 80 6.75 -12.58 3.87
CA LEU A 80 5.71 -13.47 3.36
C LEU A 80 5.88 -14.91 3.88
N ASP A 81 7.10 -15.44 3.92
CA ASP A 81 7.39 -16.76 4.47
C ASP A 81 6.99 -16.85 5.96
N ALA A 82 7.27 -15.81 6.74
CA ALA A 82 6.90 -15.74 8.16
C ALA A 82 5.39 -15.78 8.42
N VAL A 83 4.56 -15.45 7.42
CA VAL A 83 3.09 -15.57 7.47
C VAL A 83 2.56 -16.73 6.61
N GLY A 84 3.45 -17.54 6.04
CA GLY A 84 3.14 -18.73 5.24
C GLY A 84 2.53 -18.45 3.86
N ILE A 85 2.86 -17.31 3.25
CA ILE A 85 2.45 -16.98 1.88
C ILE A 85 3.61 -17.26 0.92
N ASP A 86 3.42 -18.18 -0.03
CA ASP A 86 4.30 -18.33 -1.17
C ASP A 86 3.89 -17.31 -2.26
N PRO A 87 4.81 -16.44 -2.74
CA PRO A 87 4.54 -15.54 -3.87
C PRO A 87 3.99 -16.24 -5.12
N ALA A 88 4.32 -17.52 -5.34
CA ALA A 88 3.84 -18.32 -6.46
C ALA A 88 2.34 -18.66 -6.37
N ASP A 89 1.79 -18.68 -5.15
CA ASP A 89 0.38 -19.01 -4.87
C ASP A 89 -0.53 -17.77 -4.81
N VAL A 90 0.04 -16.57 -4.95
CA VAL A 90 -0.73 -15.31 -5.00
C VAL A 90 -1.52 -15.26 -6.30
N ALA A 91 -2.84 -15.18 -6.19
CA ALA A 91 -3.75 -15.16 -7.33
C ALA A 91 -3.78 -13.80 -8.02
N ALA A 92 -3.73 -12.72 -7.23
CA ALA A 92 -3.77 -11.36 -7.73
C ALA A 92 -3.01 -10.38 -6.83
N VAL A 93 -2.47 -9.34 -7.47
CA VAL A 93 -1.89 -8.16 -6.82
C VAL A 93 -2.73 -6.95 -7.24
N LEU A 94 -3.27 -6.24 -6.26
CA LEU A 94 -3.95 -4.96 -6.44
C LEU A 94 -2.94 -3.87 -6.15
N LEU A 95 -2.31 -3.31 -7.18
CA LEU A 95 -1.36 -2.22 -7.01
C LEU A 95 -2.13 -0.91 -6.77
N SER A 96 -1.86 -0.28 -5.63
CA SER A 96 -2.39 1.04 -5.31
C SER A 96 -1.82 2.10 -6.27
N HIS A 97 -0.50 2.09 -6.44
CA HIS A 97 0.25 2.95 -7.34
C HIS A 97 1.67 2.39 -7.61
N LEU A 98 2.50 3.13 -8.35
CA LEU A 98 3.80 2.64 -8.87
C LEU A 98 5.05 3.11 -8.11
N HIS A 99 4.92 3.77 -6.94
CA HIS A 99 6.10 4.09 -6.15
C HIS A 99 6.87 2.83 -5.70
N PHE A 100 8.16 3.01 -5.47
CA PHE A 100 9.13 1.95 -5.24
C PHE A 100 8.76 1.01 -4.09
N ASP A 101 8.09 1.50 -3.04
CA ASP A 101 7.66 0.75 -1.87
C ASP A 101 6.31 0.07 -2.01
N HIS A 102 5.62 0.27 -3.14
CA HIS A 102 4.37 -0.41 -3.47
C HIS A 102 4.53 -1.39 -4.64
N ALA A 103 5.39 -1.08 -5.61
CA ALA A 103 5.61 -1.89 -6.81
C ALA A 103 6.98 -2.60 -6.85
N GLY A 104 7.81 -2.43 -5.83
CA GLY A 104 9.21 -2.82 -5.91
C GLY A 104 9.46 -4.31 -6.00
N SER A 105 8.66 -5.13 -5.31
CA SER A 105 8.79 -6.59 -5.38
C SER A 105 7.84 -7.25 -6.38
N LEU A 106 7.30 -6.50 -7.35
CA LEU A 106 6.34 -7.00 -8.33
C LEU A 106 6.82 -8.26 -9.08
N ASP A 107 8.13 -8.36 -9.35
CA ASP A 107 8.72 -9.45 -10.11
C ASP A 107 8.71 -10.82 -9.38
N LEU A 108 8.39 -10.83 -8.07
CA LEU A 108 8.20 -12.07 -7.30
C LEU A 108 6.90 -12.80 -7.69
N PHE A 109 5.86 -12.06 -8.07
CA PHE A 109 4.49 -12.58 -8.25
C PHE A 109 4.21 -12.98 -9.69
N ARG A 110 5.01 -13.91 -10.22
CA ARG A 110 4.98 -14.29 -11.66
C ARG A 110 3.70 -15.02 -12.08
N GLY A 111 2.97 -15.62 -11.15
CA GLY A 111 1.68 -16.27 -11.40
C GLY A 111 0.47 -15.35 -11.27
N ALA A 112 0.62 -14.19 -10.63
CA ALA A 112 -0.50 -13.33 -10.25
C ALA A 112 -0.99 -12.45 -11.41
N HIS A 113 -2.30 -12.21 -11.45
CA HIS A 113 -2.87 -11.08 -12.19
C HIS A 113 -2.53 -9.76 -11.48
N ILE A 114 -2.05 -8.78 -12.23
CA ILE A 114 -1.65 -7.47 -11.70
C ILE A 114 -2.72 -6.47 -12.09
N LEU A 115 -3.46 -5.94 -11.13
CA LEU A 115 -4.48 -4.91 -11.36
C LEU A 115 -3.88 -3.54 -11.04
N LEU A 116 -3.91 -2.64 -12.02
CA LEU A 116 -3.34 -1.30 -11.91
C LEU A 116 -4.23 -0.28 -12.59
N SER A 117 -4.36 0.90 -11.99
CA SER A 117 -5.04 2.04 -12.62
C SER A 117 -4.41 2.38 -13.97
N ARG A 118 -5.23 2.47 -15.03
CA ARG A 118 -4.78 2.90 -16.36
C ARG A 118 -4.10 4.27 -16.29
N ARG A 119 -4.66 5.18 -15.50
CA ARG A 119 -4.11 6.53 -15.30
C ARG A 119 -2.73 6.51 -14.65
N GLU A 120 -2.48 5.57 -13.74
CA GLU A 120 -1.16 5.40 -13.12
C GLU A 120 -0.16 4.90 -14.15
N HIS A 121 -0.53 3.83 -14.88
CA HIS A 121 0.30 3.26 -15.94
C HIS A 121 0.69 4.31 -17.00
N GLU A 122 -0.29 5.05 -17.53
CA GLU A 122 -0.07 6.06 -18.56
C GLU A 122 0.75 7.24 -18.06
N HIS A 123 0.66 7.60 -16.78
CA HIS A 123 1.44 8.70 -16.21
C HIS A 123 2.93 8.39 -16.15
N TRP A 124 3.30 7.16 -15.81
CA TRP A 124 4.70 6.76 -15.64
C TRP A 124 5.33 6.20 -16.91
N THR A 125 4.55 5.58 -17.80
CA THR A 125 5.07 4.97 -19.03
C THR A 125 5.60 6.04 -19.99
N GLY A 126 6.80 5.81 -20.53
CA GLY A 126 7.46 6.71 -21.48
C GLY A 126 8.27 7.84 -20.84
N ARG A 127 8.28 7.95 -19.51
CA ARG A 127 9.19 8.85 -18.79
C ARG A 127 10.64 8.36 -18.84
N THR A 128 11.57 9.29 -18.76
CA THR A 128 12.99 9.01 -18.62
C THR A 128 13.30 8.43 -17.24
N ALA A 129 14.43 7.72 -17.12
CA ALA A 129 14.86 7.16 -15.84
C ALA A 129 15.10 8.22 -14.75
N GLU A 130 15.44 9.45 -15.13
CA GLU A 130 15.58 10.57 -14.19
C GLU A 130 14.22 11.05 -13.67
N GLU A 131 13.25 11.25 -14.56
CA GLU A 131 11.88 11.66 -14.19
C GLU A 131 11.17 10.61 -13.33
N LEU A 132 11.40 9.32 -13.62
CA LEU A 132 10.87 8.23 -12.81
C LEU A 132 11.39 8.31 -11.37
N ARG A 133 12.71 8.42 -11.20
CA ARG A 133 13.33 8.47 -9.87
C ARG A 133 12.96 9.74 -9.10
N ALA A 134 12.82 10.87 -9.79
CA ALA A 134 12.33 12.11 -9.19
C ALA A 134 10.89 11.95 -8.65
N GLY A 135 10.10 11.05 -9.23
CA GLY A 135 8.77 10.66 -8.79
C GLY A 135 8.73 9.38 -7.97
N PHE A 136 9.83 8.94 -7.36
CA PHE A 136 9.90 7.74 -6.52
C PHE A 136 9.53 6.42 -7.21
N VAL A 137 9.69 6.34 -8.55
CA VAL A 137 9.50 5.11 -9.34
C VAL A 137 10.85 4.64 -9.88
N GLU A 138 11.13 3.33 -9.82
CA GLU A 138 12.33 2.78 -10.46
C GLU A 138 12.02 2.19 -11.84
N PRO A 139 12.90 2.40 -12.85
CA PRO A 139 12.71 1.83 -14.19
C PRO A 139 12.52 0.31 -14.19
N ALA A 140 13.21 -0.42 -13.28
CA ALA A 140 13.11 -1.86 -13.16
C ALA A 140 11.68 -2.33 -12.78
N HIS A 141 10.92 -1.51 -12.06
CA HIS A 141 9.54 -1.82 -11.67
C HIS A 141 8.59 -1.72 -12.87
N LEU A 142 8.82 -0.73 -13.75
CA LEU A 142 8.10 -0.65 -15.04
C LEU A 142 8.49 -1.80 -15.99
N GLU A 143 9.74 -2.25 -15.97
CA GLU A 143 10.13 -3.44 -16.73
C GLU A 143 9.43 -4.71 -16.24
N ALA A 144 9.29 -4.87 -14.91
CA ALA A 144 8.53 -5.97 -14.31
C ALA A 144 7.05 -5.91 -14.71
N LEU A 145 6.46 -4.71 -14.71
CA LEU A 145 5.09 -4.48 -15.17
C LEU A 145 4.93 -4.83 -16.66
N GLY A 146 5.87 -4.41 -17.51
CA GLY A 146 5.88 -4.75 -18.94
C GLY A 146 6.15 -6.23 -19.23
N ARG A 147 6.82 -6.97 -18.33
CA ARG A 147 6.84 -8.45 -18.39
C ARG A 147 5.46 -9.02 -18.08
N ALA A 148 4.80 -8.55 -17.02
CA ALA A 148 3.44 -8.98 -16.69
C ALA A 148 2.43 -8.70 -17.80
N ASP A 149 2.55 -7.57 -18.50
CA ASP A 149 1.72 -7.25 -19.67
C ASP A 149 1.94 -8.25 -20.82
N ARG A 150 3.21 -8.51 -21.18
CA ARG A 150 3.54 -9.50 -22.22
C ARG A 150 3.09 -10.92 -21.87
N ASP A 151 3.06 -11.27 -20.59
CA ASP A 151 2.54 -12.55 -20.10
C ASP A 151 1.00 -12.59 -20.05
N GLY A 152 0.30 -11.50 -20.39
CA GLY A 152 -1.17 -11.40 -20.33
C GLY A 152 -1.73 -11.29 -18.91
N ARG A 153 -0.89 -10.92 -17.93
CA ARG A 153 -1.26 -10.84 -16.50
C ARG A 153 -1.64 -9.43 -16.05
N LEU A 154 -1.23 -8.38 -16.78
CA LEU A 154 -1.59 -7.00 -16.46
C LEU A 154 -3.04 -6.69 -16.85
N VAL A 155 -3.80 -6.16 -15.90
CA VAL A 155 -5.17 -5.69 -16.07
C VAL A 155 -5.22 -4.21 -15.74
N LEU A 156 -5.31 -3.38 -16.77
CA LEU A 156 -5.48 -1.94 -16.61
C LEU A 156 -6.95 -1.60 -16.35
N ILE A 157 -7.22 -0.97 -15.20
CA ILE A 157 -8.57 -0.63 -14.74
C ILE A 157 -8.86 0.86 -14.87
N ASP A 158 -10.12 1.17 -15.16
CA ASP A 158 -10.64 2.51 -15.26
C ASP A 158 -11.71 2.75 -14.18
N GLY A 159 -11.52 3.79 -13.38
CA GLY A 159 -12.47 4.15 -12.32
C GLY A 159 -12.60 3.09 -11.22
N ARG A 160 -13.79 3.01 -10.60
CA ARG A 160 -14.09 2.03 -9.56
C ARG A 160 -14.20 0.63 -10.18
N PHE A 161 -13.48 -0.34 -9.62
CA PHE A 161 -13.42 -1.70 -10.15
C PHE A 161 -13.63 -2.76 -9.06
N ARG A 162 -14.51 -3.73 -9.31
CA ARG A 162 -14.68 -4.90 -8.44
C ARG A 162 -13.60 -5.93 -8.78
N ALA A 163 -12.49 -5.88 -8.05
CA ALA A 163 -11.31 -6.71 -8.30
C ALA A 163 -11.56 -8.19 -8.01
N THR A 164 -12.27 -8.49 -6.91
CA THR A 164 -12.65 -9.86 -6.53
C THR A 164 -14.04 -9.85 -5.92
N ALA A 165 -14.55 -11.03 -5.51
CA ALA A 165 -15.79 -11.12 -4.73
C ALA A 165 -15.74 -10.32 -3.41
N ARG A 166 -14.53 -10.11 -2.86
CA ARG A 166 -14.30 -9.43 -1.57
C ARG A 166 -13.70 -8.04 -1.69
N ALA A 167 -13.07 -7.70 -2.81
CA ALA A 167 -12.32 -6.45 -2.94
C ALA A 167 -12.85 -5.53 -4.04
N THR A 168 -12.85 -4.23 -3.74
CA THR A 168 -13.16 -3.17 -4.71
C THR A 168 -12.05 -2.12 -4.67
N MET A 169 -11.44 -1.85 -5.82
CA MET A 169 -10.49 -0.76 -5.98
C MET A 169 -11.26 0.54 -6.24
N ILE A 170 -10.93 1.59 -5.50
CA ILE A 170 -11.57 2.90 -5.52
C ILE A 170 -10.52 3.94 -5.91
N PRO A 171 -10.71 4.71 -6.99
CA PRO A 171 -9.84 5.83 -7.31
C PRO A 171 -9.75 6.81 -6.15
N ALA A 172 -8.54 7.08 -5.72
CA ALA A 172 -8.20 8.03 -4.68
C ALA A 172 -6.95 8.84 -5.07
N PRO A 173 -6.96 9.49 -6.26
CA PRO A 173 -5.79 10.19 -6.79
C PRO A 173 -5.40 11.40 -5.92
N GLY A 174 -4.21 11.93 -6.16
CA GLY A 174 -3.70 13.14 -5.52
C GLY A 174 -2.31 12.95 -4.93
N HIS A 175 -2.05 11.81 -4.31
CA HIS A 175 -0.67 11.42 -3.98
C HIS A 175 0.10 11.11 -5.26
N THR A 176 -0.43 10.17 -6.06
CA THR A 176 -0.12 10.04 -7.49
C THR A 176 -1.38 10.25 -8.33
N PRO A 177 -1.26 10.49 -9.65
CA PRO A 177 -2.41 10.72 -10.52
C PRO A 177 -3.38 9.54 -10.60
N GLY A 178 -2.89 8.31 -10.46
CA GLY A 178 -3.68 7.09 -10.59
C GLY A 178 -3.82 6.27 -9.31
N GLN A 179 -3.46 6.83 -8.14
CA GLN A 179 -3.58 6.20 -6.83
C GLN A 179 -4.96 5.57 -6.58
N MET A 180 -4.96 4.35 -6.01
CA MET A 180 -6.16 3.58 -5.69
C MET A 180 -6.14 3.16 -4.21
N ALA A 181 -7.28 3.29 -3.54
CA ALA A 181 -7.55 2.63 -2.26
C ALA A 181 -8.30 1.32 -2.50
N VAL A 182 -8.24 0.37 -1.57
CA VAL A 182 -8.92 -0.92 -1.67
C VAL A 182 -9.90 -1.12 -0.51
N VAL A 183 -11.17 -1.37 -0.84
CA VAL A 183 -12.19 -1.76 0.16
C VAL A 183 -12.31 -3.28 0.15
N VAL A 184 -12.04 -3.92 1.29
CA VAL A 184 -12.01 -5.37 1.43
C VAL A 184 -13.07 -5.85 2.43
N ASP A 185 -13.88 -6.82 2.02
CA ASP A 185 -14.89 -7.51 2.82
C ASP A 185 -14.32 -8.82 3.40
N ALA A 186 -14.16 -8.87 4.72
CA ALA A 186 -13.68 -10.03 5.46
C ALA A 186 -14.65 -10.47 6.57
N PRO A 187 -14.56 -11.72 7.08
CA PRO A 187 -15.45 -12.20 8.15
C PRO A 187 -15.40 -11.34 9.43
N GLY A 188 -14.23 -10.85 9.86
CA GLY A 188 -14.09 -9.93 10.99
C GLY A 188 -14.37 -8.45 10.66
N GLY A 189 -14.96 -8.20 9.48
CA GLY A 189 -15.47 -6.90 9.08
C GLY A 189 -14.74 -6.28 7.89
N ARG A 190 -15.38 -5.25 7.33
CA ARG A 190 -14.87 -4.50 6.18
C ARG A 190 -13.75 -3.54 6.60
N ARG A 191 -12.72 -3.39 5.76
CA ARG A 191 -11.65 -2.38 5.92
C ARG A 191 -11.47 -1.58 4.64
N ILE A 192 -11.03 -0.33 4.78
CA ILE A 192 -10.59 0.53 3.68
C ILE A 192 -9.08 0.66 3.80
N LEU A 193 -8.36 -0.09 2.96
CA LEU A 193 -6.90 -0.03 2.87
C LEU A 193 -6.54 1.18 2.00
N ALA A 194 -6.04 2.24 2.63
CA ALA A 194 -5.91 3.53 1.98
C ALA A 194 -4.66 3.65 1.12
N SER A 195 -3.63 2.83 1.38
CA SER A 195 -2.26 3.07 0.90
C SER A 195 -1.92 4.56 1.13
N ASP A 196 -1.24 5.20 0.19
CA ASP A 196 -0.82 6.59 0.27
C ASP A 196 -1.92 7.62 -0.02
N SER A 197 -3.16 7.17 -0.20
CA SER A 197 -4.31 8.08 -0.11
C SER A 197 -4.41 8.67 1.31
N VAL A 198 -3.94 7.90 2.31
CA VAL A 198 -3.77 8.29 3.71
C VAL A 198 -2.54 7.57 4.26
N HIS A 199 -1.40 8.25 4.38
CA HIS A 199 -0.17 7.67 4.94
C HIS A 199 -0.31 7.51 6.46
N LEU A 200 -0.87 8.52 7.13
CA LEU A 200 -0.90 8.65 8.58
C LEU A 200 -2.29 9.05 9.09
N PHE A 201 -2.70 8.61 10.28
CA PHE A 201 -3.97 9.05 10.86
C PHE A 201 -3.96 10.57 11.14
N GLU A 202 -2.81 11.25 11.29
CA GLU A 202 -2.78 12.72 11.40
C GLU A 202 -3.46 13.42 10.20
N GLN A 203 -3.46 12.80 9.00
CA GLN A 203 -4.22 13.30 7.85
C GLN A 203 -5.74 13.23 8.10
N LEU A 204 -6.19 12.21 8.82
CA LEU A 204 -7.59 12.01 9.19
C LEU A 204 -7.99 12.80 10.44
N GLU A 205 -7.08 13.02 11.39
CA GLU A 205 -7.37 13.65 12.68
C GLU A 205 -7.23 15.16 12.61
N HIS A 206 -6.24 15.64 11.86
CA HIS A 206 -5.84 17.06 11.85
C HIS A 206 -5.90 17.69 10.46
N GLY A 207 -6.05 16.88 9.41
CA GLY A 207 -5.99 17.37 8.03
C GLY A 207 -4.57 17.79 7.61
N TRP A 208 -3.55 17.31 8.33
CA TRP A 208 -2.16 17.51 7.91
C TRP A 208 -1.92 16.80 6.59
N ARG A 209 -1.00 17.31 5.77
CA ARG A 209 -0.71 16.73 4.45
C ARG A 209 0.65 16.07 4.47
N PHE A 210 0.75 14.91 3.83
CA PHE A 210 2.05 14.29 3.56
C PHE A 210 2.83 15.14 2.55
N PHE A 211 4.16 15.15 2.65
CA PHE A 211 5.02 16.04 1.86
C PHE A 211 4.97 15.74 0.35
N ALA A 212 4.86 14.46 -0.03
CA ALA A 212 4.80 14.01 -1.41
C ALA A 212 3.36 13.91 -1.90
N HIS A 213 3.02 14.71 -2.92
CA HIS A 213 1.74 14.66 -3.61
C HIS A 213 1.85 15.30 -5.00
N ASP A 214 1.13 14.74 -5.97
CA ASP A 214 0.92 15.29 -7.31
C ASP A 214 -0.05 16.49 -7.29
N ASP A 215 -1.17 16.36 -6.57
CA ASP A 215 -2.19 17.42 -6.42
C ASP A 215 -2.77 17.41 -5.00
N ALA A 216 -2.41 18.43 -4.22
CA ALA A 216 -2.87 18.58 -2.83
C ALA A 216 -4.39 18.68 -2.69
N ALA A 217 -5.04 19.44 -3.57
CA ALA A 217 -6.49 19.62 -3.52
C ALA A 217 -7.22 18.34 -3.92
N GLN A 218 -6.65 17.56 -4.84
CA GLN A 218 -7.15 16.24 -5.20
C GLN A 218 -6.97 15.23 -4.07
N SER A 219 -5.83 15.25 -3.37
CA SER A 219 -5.61 14.45 -2.16
C SER A 219 -6.68 14.72 -1.10
N ASP A 220 -6.98 15.99 -0.82
CA ASP A 220 -8.04 16.35 0.13
C ASP A 220 -9.42 15.80 -0.29
N ARG A 221 -9.75 15.87 -1.60
CA ARG A 221 -10.99 15.30 -2.15
C ARG A 221 -11.04 13.78 -1.99
N SER A 222 -9.92 13.10 -2.19
CA SER A 222 -9.79 11.64 -2.05
C SER A 222 -9.93 11.21 -0.59
N ILE A 223 -9.27 11.89 0.35
CA ILE A 223 -9.45 11.66 1.79
C ILE A 223 -10.92 11.86 2.19
N GLY A 224 -11.55 12.94 1.69
CA GLY A 224 -12.97 13.21 1.90
C GLY A 224 -13.89 12.11 1.35
N LEU A 225 -13.55 11.51 0.20
CA LEU A 225 -14.26 10.35 -0.35
C LEU A 225 -14.14 9.13 0.57
N LEU A 226 -12.92 8.79 1.01
CA LEU A 226 -12.70 7.64 1.89
C LEU A 226 -13.43 7.81 3.23
N ARG A 227 -13.45 9.02 3.80
CA ARG A 227 -14.26 9.34 5.00
C ARG A 227 -15.75 9.11 4.78
N ARG A 228 -16.31 9.49 3.62
CA ARG A 228 -17.72 9.23 3.29
C ARG A 228 -18.02 7.74 3.17
N ILE A 229 -17.12 6.96 2.55
CA ILE A 229 -17.26 5.51 2.45
C ILE A 229 -17.20 4.87 3.85
N SER A 230 -16.24 5.31 4.68
CA SER A 230 -16.11 4.86 6.07
C SER A 230 -17.40 5.13 6.86
N ALA A 231 -17.91 6.37 6.84
CA ALA A 231 -19.13 6.75 7.53
C ALA A 231 -20.37 5.97 7.05
N ALA A 232 -20.49 5.73 5.73
CA ALA A 232 -21.63 5.02 5.16
C ALA A 232 -21.61 3.50 5.43
N THR A 233 -20.43 2.92 5.65
CA THR A 233 -20.27 1.46 5.77
C THR A 233 -19.84 0.98 7.14
N GLY A 234 -19.43 1.89 8.03
CA GLY A 234 -18.80 1.57 9.31
C GLY A 234 -17.38 1.00 9.18
N ALA A 235 -16.83 0.92 7.97
CA ALA A 235 -15.49 0.36 7.74
C ALA A 235 -14.38 1.34 8.19
N PRO A 236 -13.46 0.92 9.07
CA PRO A 236 -12.29 1.72 9.41
C PRO A 236 -11.40 1.98 8.19
N ILE A 237 -10.83 3.18 8.13
CA ILE A 237 -9.74 3.53 7.20
C ILE A 237 -8.43 3.09 7.84
N VAL A 238 -7.65 2.29 7.14
CA VAL A 238 -6.33 1.82 7.55
C VAL A 238 -5.28 2.60 6.74
N PRO A 239 -4.48 3.48 7.37
CA PRO A 239 -3.41 4.20 6.70
C PRO A 239 -2.29 3.30 6.19
N GLY A 240 -1.53 3.74 5.19
CA GLY A 240 -0.40 3.00 4.61
C GLY A 240 0.81 2.87 5.54
N HIS A 241 1.14 3.93 6.29
CA HIS A 241 2.42 4.09 6.97
C HIS A 241 2.31 4.57 8.43
N ASP A 242 1.21 4.26 9.12
CA ASP A 242 1.03 4.64 10.53
C ASP A 242 1.30 3.46 11.47
N ILE A 243 2.29 3.60 12.34
CA ILE A 243 2.63 2.56 13.33
C ILE A 243 1.47 2.25 14.28
N ARG A 244 0.56 3.22 14.49
CA ARG A 244 -0.62 3.04 15.34
C ARG A 244 -1.57 1.95 14.84
N VAL A 245 -1.47 1.52 13.58
CA VAL A 245 -2.22 0.34 13.11
C VAL A 245 -1.79 -0.91 13.89
N ARG A 246 -0.49 -1.11 14.14
CA ARG A 246 0.00 -2.26 14.94
C ARG A 246 -0.38 -2.16 16.42
N GLU A 247 -0.65 -0.95 16.92
CA GLU A 247 -1.07 -0.70 18.29
C GLU A 247 -2.58 -0.90 18.50
N GLN A 248 -3.39 -0.67 17.46
CA GLN A 248 -4.86 -0.72 17.51
C GLN A 248 -5.44 -2.10 17.20
N TYR A 249 -4.66 -2.98 16.56
CA TYR A 249 -5.11 -4.27 16.08
C TYR A 249 -4.25 -5.41 16.66
N PRO A 250 -4.80 -6.63 16.81
CA PRO A 250 -4.03 -7.76 17.32
C PRO A 250 -2.84 -8.10 16.41
N ALA A 251 -1.69 -8.39 17.02
CA ALA A 251 -0.57 -9.00 16.32
C ALA A 251 -0.93 -10.42 15.85
N LEU A 252 -0.34 -10.85 14.74
CA LEU A 252 -0.39 -12.24 14.30
C LEU A 252 0.56 -13.09 15.18
N PRO A 253 0.07 -14.07 15.96
CA PRO A 253 0.95 -14.84 16.84
C PRO A 253 2.05 -15.60 16.08
N GLY A 254 3.18 -15.82 16.73
CA GLY A 254 4.27 -16.66 16.22
C GLY A 254 5.39 -15.85 15.57
N ALA A 255 5.97 -16.36 14.48
CA ALA A 255 7.17 -15.79 13.85
C ALA A 255 7.00 -14.35 13.37
N ALA A 256 5.76 -13.92 13.14
CA ALA A 256 5.43 -12.59 12.61
C ALA A 256 4.82 -11.62 13.65
N GLU A 257 4.80 -11.95 14.94
CA GLU A 257 4.12 -11.16 15.99
C GLU A 257 4.58 -9.70 16.08
N GLY A 258 5.86 -9.43 15.76
CA GLY A 258 6.41 -8.07 15.80
C GLY A 258 6.07 -7.19 14.60
N PHE A 259 5.52 -7.74 13.52
CA PHE A 259 5.38 -6.99 12.25
C PHE A 259 4.15 -7.33 11.41
N ALA A 260 3.44 -8.42 11.71
CA ALA A 260 2.18 -8.75 11.06
C ALA A 260 1.00 -8.48 12.01
N THR A 261 -0.06 -7.89 11.46
CA THR A 261 -1.21 -7.41 12.21
C THR A 261 -2.50 -7.90 11.58
N ILE A 262 -3.40 -8.45 12.40
CA ILE A 262 -4.71 -8.98 11.99
C ILE A 262 -5.71 -7.83 11.96
N LEU A 263 -6.10 -7.41 10.76
CA LEU A 263 -7.02 -6.29 10.58
C LEU A 263 -8.49 -6.74 10.64
N ALA A 264 -8.81 -7.97 10.22
CA ALA A 264 -10.16 -8.55 10.22
C ALA A 264 -10.10 -10.08 10.10
#